data_AF-A0A839PB31-F1
#
_entry.id   AF-A0A839PB31-F1
#
_cell.length_a   1.000
_cell.length_b   1.000
_cell.length_c   1.000
_cell.angle_alpha   90.00
_cell.angle_beta   90.00
_cell.angle_gamma   90.00
#
_symmetry.space_group_name_H-M   'P 1'
#
loop_
_entity.id
_entity.type
_entity.pdbx_description
1 polymer ?
#
loop_
_entity_poly.entity_id
_entity_poly.type
_entity_poly.pdbx_seq_one_letter_code
_entity_poly.pdbx_strand_id
1 'polypeptide(L)'
;MARFTHQLAGDGLTPATREVPLPELVSTYLRAVAPSAYCDPCLASAVREPLELVHQTAEALEGPGQFARKVGRCKVCRSTKRVVTRVEPVRLARGRRLAVSA
;
A
#
# COMPACT_ATOMS: atom_id res chain seq x y z
N MET A 1 -4.76 -10.84 -25.74
CA MET A 1 -4.03 -10.88 -24.46
C MET A 1 -2.55 -10.66 -24.76
N ALA A 2 -2.04 -9.46 -24.51
CA ALA A 2 -0.67 -9.10 -24.89
C ALA A 2 0.32 -9.58 -23.83
N ARG A 3 1.21 -10.52 -24.21
CA ARG A 3 2.39 -10.92 -23.43
C ARG A 3 3.56 -10.09 -23.95
N PHE A 4 4.18 -9.29 -23.09
CA PHE A 4 5.37 -8.52 -23.45
C PHE A 4 6.62 -9.30 -23.03
N THR A 5 7.35 -9.83 -24.00
CA THR A 5 8.69 -10.41 -23.82
C THR A 5 9.73 -9.30 -23.97
N HIS A 6 10.31 -8.85 -22.87
CA HIS A 6 11.54 -8.07 -22.91
C HIS A 6 12.72 -9.05 -22.92
N GLN A 7 13.34 -9.25 -24.08
CA GLN A 7 14.62 -9.95 -24.19
C GLN A 7 15.74 -9.02 -23.70
N LEU A 8 16.38 -9.38 -22.59
CA LEU A 8 17.70 -8.88 -22.24
C LEU A 8 18.64 -10.08 -22.18
N ALA A 9 19.61 -10.05 -23.09
CA ALA A 9 20.61 -11.08 -23.27
C ALA A 9 21.71 -10.96 -22.20
N GLY A 10 22.18 -12.14 -21.75
CA GLY A 10 23.58 -12.37 -21.40
C GLY A 10 24.01 -11.89 -20.02
N ASP A 11 23.79 -12.72 -19.01
CA ASP A 11 24.84 -13.13 -18.07
C ASP A 11 24.36 -14.39 -17.32
N GLY A 12 25.19 -15.43 -17.31
CA GLY A 12 24.89 -16.79 -16.84
C GLY A 12 24.74 -16.95 -15.31
N LEU A 13 24.10 -15.99 -14.65
CA LEU A 13 23.53 -16.17 -13.32
C LEU A 13 22.04 -16.38 -13.54
N THR A 14 21.50 -17.55 -13.20
CA THR A 14 20.06 -17.78 -13.22
C THR A 14 19.39 -16.63 -12.47
N PRO A 15 18.69 -15.71 -13.16
CA PRO A 15 17.93 -14.72 -12.47
C PRO A 15 16.72 -15.51 -11.99
N ALA A 16 16.79 -16.00 -10.76
CA ALA A 16 15.60 -16.09 -9.96
C ALA A 16 15.12 -14.64 -9.79
N THR A 17 14.62 -14.04 -10.87
CA THR A 17 13.90 -12.78 -10.92
C THR A 17 12.68 -13.07 -10.09
N ARG A 18 12.82 -12.87 -8.79
CA ARG A 18 11.70 -12.89 -7.88
C ARG A 18 10.97 -11.59 -8.19
N GLU A 19 10.20 -11.61 -9.27
CA GLU A 19 9.21 -10.60 -9.58
C GLU A 19 8.26 -10.62 -8.39
N VAL A 20 8.54 -9.76 -7.41
CA VAL A 20 7.68 -9.63 -6.23
C VAL A 20 6.33 -9.17 -6.78
N PRO A 21 5.24 -9.93 -6.58
CA PRO A 21 3.94 -9.52 -7.06
C PRO A 21 3.59 -8.12 -6.57
N LEU A 22 3.01 -7.29 -7.44
CA LEU A 22 2.64 -5.92 -7.10
C LEU A 22 1.86 -5.78 -5.78
N PRO A 23 0.90 -6.67 -5.44
CA PRO A 23 0.23 -6.63 -4.14
C PRO A 23 1.17 -6.81 -2.95
N GLU A 24 2.16 -7.70 -3.05
CA GLU A 24 3.17 -7.92 -2.01
C GLU A 24 4.09 -6.71 -1.88
N LEU A 25 4.50 -6.12 -3.02
CA LEU A 25 5.33 -4.92 -3.04
C LEU A 25 4.62 -3.73 -2.38
N VAL A 26 3.39 -3.44 -2.80
CA VAL A 26 2.57 -2.33 -2.27
C VAL A 26 2.26 -2.55 -0.79
N SER A 27 1.84 -3.75 -0.40
CA SER A 27 1.52 -4.03 1.00
C SER A 27 2.75 -3.98 1.90
N THR A 28 3.90 -4.48 1.45
CA THR A 28 5.17 -4.41 2.18
C THR A 28 5.63 -2.98 2.34
N TYR A 29 5.58 -2.18 1.27
CA TYR A 29 5.92 -0.76 1.32
C TYR A 29 5.04 -0.03 2.33
N LEU A 30 3.71 -0.15 2.23
CA LEU A 30 2.75 0.51 3.12
C LEU A 30 2.92 0.07 4.59
N ARG A 31 3.29 -1.20 4.84
CA ARG A 31 3.62 -1.68 6.18
C ARG A 31 4.89 -1.06 6.74
N ALA A 32 5.94 -0.91 5.91
CA ALA A 32 7.22 -0.35 6.32
C ALA A 32 7.15 1.15 6.63
N VAL A 33 6.26 1.88 5.95
CA VAL A 33 6.11 3.34 6.12
C VAL A 33 4.98 3.73 7.07
N ALA A 34 4.26 2.77 7.65
CA ALA A 34 3.21 3.03 8.63
C ALA A 34 3.75 3.90 9.80
N PRO A 35 2.96 4.83 10.35
CA PRO A 35 1.52 5.09 10.13
C PRO A 35 1.24 6.11 9.00
N SER A 36 2.13 6.23 8.03
CA SER A 36 2.02 7.25 6.98
C SER A 36 0.96 6.92 5.92
N ALA A 37 0.28 7.94 5.40
CA ALA A 37 -0.72 7.82 4.33
C ALA A 37 -0.22 8.37 2.99
N TYR A 38 -0.57 7.71 1.88
CA TYR A 38 -0.12 8.06 0.53
C TYR A 38 -1.28 8.11 -0.44
N CYS A 39 -1.32 9.10 -1.34
CA CYS A 39 -2.24 9.06 -2.47
C CYS A 39 -1.67 8.17 -3.59
N ASP A 40 -2.53 7.62 -4.44
CA ASP A 40 -2.15 6.66 -5.48
C ASP A 40 -1.00 7.15 -6.38
N PRO A 41 -0.95 8.42 -6.86
CA PRO A 41 0.20 8.89 -7.65
C PRO A 41 1.53 8.86 -6.90
N CYS A 42 1.55 9.29 -5.63
CA CYS A 42 2.77 9.28 -4.83
C CYS A 42 3.17 7.85 -4.43
N LEU A 43 2.20 6.95 -4.25
CA LEU A 43 2.46 5.55 -4.01
C LEU A 43 3.05 4.89 -5.26
N ALA A 44 2.48 5.16 -6.44
CA ALA A 44 2.96 4.67 -7.73
C ALA A 44 4.41 5.10 -8.01
N SER A 45 4.73 6.38 -7.79
CA SER A 45 6.11 6.84 -7.89
C SER A 45 7.05 6.16 -6.88
N ALA A 46 6.57 5.87 -5.67
CA ALA A 46 7.39 5.24 -4.63
C ALA A 46 7.71 3.77 -4.91
N VAL A 47 6.75 3.02 -5.46
CA VAL A 47 6.96 1.62 -5.87
C VAL A 47 7.49 1.49 -7.30
N ARG A 48 7.57 2.60 -8.05
CA ARG A 48 8.02 2.68 -9.45
C ARG A 48 7.15 1.88 -10.42
N GLU A 49 5.84 1.90 -10.19
CA GLU A 49 4.85 1.13 -10.94
C GLU A 49 3.80 2.06 -11.59
N PRO A 50 3.10 1.62 -12.65
CA PRO A 50 2.03 2.39 -13.26
C PRO A 50 0.91 2.74 -12.28
N LEU A 51 0.37 3.96 -12.40
CA LEU A 51 -0.66 4.48 -11.51
C LEU A 51 -1.91 3.60 -11.49
N GLU A 52 -2.35 3.13 -12.66
CA GLU A 52 -3.55 2.33 -12.84
C GLU A 52 -3.43 0.99 -12.10
N LEU A 53 -2.26 0.33 -12.20
CA LEU A 53 -2.01 -0.94 -11.52
C LEU A 53 -1.95 -0.77 -10.00
N VAL A 54 -1.33 0.32 -9.53
CA VAL A 54 -1.26 0.64 -8.10
C VAL A 54 -2.63 1.00 -7.55
N HIS A 55 -3.44 1.72 -8.32
CA HIS A 55 -4.82 2.04 -7.95
C HIS A 55 -5.66 0.78 -7.75
N GLN A 56 -5.69 -0.12 -8.75
CA GLN A 56 -6.41 -1.40 -8.69
C GLN A 56 -5.91 -2.27 -7.53
N THR A 57 -4.59 -2.34 -7.35
CA THR A 57 -3.98 -3.10 -6.24
C THR A 57 -4.39 -2.52 -4.89
N ALA A 58 -4.36 -1.21 -4.73
CA ALA A 58 -4.76 -0.54 -3.50
C ALA A 58 -6.26 -0.70 -3.20
N GLU A 59 -7.13 -0.77 -4.22
CA GLU A 59 -8.54 -1.13 -4.05
C GLU A 59 -8.71 -2.59 -3.60
N ALA A 60 -8.00 -3.53 -4.24
CA ALA A 60 -8.05 -4.94 -3.86
C ALA A 60 -7.54 -5.19 -2.43
N LEU A 61 -6.56 -4.40 -1.96
CA LEU A 61 -6.00 -4.47 -0.61
C LEU A 61 -6.94 -3.95 0.49
N GLU A 62 -8.02 -3.22 0.14
CA GLU A 62 -9.04 -2.77 1.09
C GLU A 62 -9.91 -3.93 1.58
N GLY A 63 -10.25 -4.87 0.69
CA GLY A 63 -11.07 -6.05 0.99
C GLY A 63 -10.63 -6.87 2.21
N PRO A 64 -9.34 -7.23 2.36
CA PRO A 64 -8.86 -7.99 3.52
C PRO A 64 -8.75 -7.17 4.83
N GLY A 65 -9.15 -5.89 4.85
CA GLY A 65 -9.22 -5.06 6.06
C GLY A 65 -7.87 -4.64 6.66
N GLN A 66 -6.76 -4.91 5.97
CA GLN A 66 -5.41 -4.55 6.42
C GLN A 66 -5.01 -3.13 6.03
N PHE A 67 -5.66 -2.60 4.99
CA PHE A 67 -5.45 -1.26 4.46
C PHE A 67 -6.81 -0.57 4.34
N ALA A 68 -6.82 0.74 4.54
CA ALA A 68 -8.00 1.56 4.42
C ALA A 68 -7.73 2.70 3.45
N ARG A 69 -8.75 2.98 2.63
CA ARG A 69 -8.80 4.17 1.78
C ARG A 69 -9.65 5.22 2.48
N LYS A 70 -9.11 6.42 2.66
CA LYS A 70 -9.84 7.54 3.27
C LYS A 70 -9.41 8.86 2.66
N VAL A 71 -10.17 9.92 2.93
CA VAL A 71 -9.70 11.28 2.66
C VAL A 71 -8.73 11.68 3.78
N GLY A 72 -7.55 12.15 3.40
CA GLY A 72 -6.50 12.53 4.35
C GLY A 72 -5.32 13.21 3.67
N ARG A 73 -4.34 13.60 4.48
CA ARG A 73 -3.14 14.29 3.99
C ARG A 73 -2.09 13.27 3.52
N CYS A 74 -1.66 13.37 2.27
CA CYS A 74 -0.56 12.55 1.77
C CYS A 74 0.77 12.98 2.41
N LYS A 75 1.61 12.01 2.82
CA LYS A 75 2.95 12.28 3.39
C LYS A 75 3.90 12.98 2.40
N VAL A 76 3.81 12.66 1.12
CA VAL A 76 4.73 13.16 0.09
C VAL A 76 4.29 14.53 -0.42
N CYS A 77 3.15 14.60 -1.11
CA CYS A 77 2.69 15.86 -1.73
C CYS A 77 1.94 16.79 -0.77
N ARG A 78 1.74 16.39 0.49
CA ARG A 78 1.09 17.18 1.56
C ARG A 78 -0.33 17.67 1.28
N SER A 79 -0.93 17.30 0.16
CA SER A 79 -2.30 17.66 -0.22
C SER A 79 -3.32 16.73 0.44
N THR A 80 -4.50 17.27 0.76
CA THR A 80 -5.64 16.50 1.28
C THR A 80 -6.43 15.90 0.13
N LYS A 81 -6.46 14.57 0.05
CA LYS A 81 -7.15 13.82 -1.01
C LYS A 81 -7.37 12.37 -0.59
N ARG A 82 -7.84 11.52 -1.51
CA ARG A 82 -7.92 10.08 -1.29
C ARG A 82 -6.51 9.51 -1.09
N VAL A 83 -6.32 8.84 0.05
CA VAL A 83 -5.06 8.22 0.46
C VAL A 83 -5.30 6.81 0.96
N VAL A 84 -4.28 5.97 0.81
CA VAL A 84 -4.20 4.62 1.33
C VAL A 84 -3.30 4.63 2.56
N THR A 85 -3.73 3.97 3.62
CA THR A 85 -2.94 3.77 4.83
C THR A 85 -3.14 2.36 5.34
N ARG A 86 -2.16 1.84 6.08
CA ARG A 86 -2.37 0.64 6.90
C ARG A 86 -3.44 0.93 7.95
N VAL A 87 -4.37 0.00 8.12
CA VAL A 87 -5.25 -0.03 9.30
C VAL A 87 -4.39 -0.54 10.44
N GLU A 88 -4.15 0.28 11.45
CA GLU A 88 -3.65 -0.29 12.70
C GLU A 88 -4.71 -1.27 13.18
N PRO A 89 -4.35 -2.53 13.52
CA PRO A 89 -5.29 -3.39 14.20
C PRO A 89 -5.77 -2.59 15.40
N VAL A 90 -7.09 -2.39 15.50
CA VAL A 90 -7.71 -1.60 16.56
C VAL A 90 -7.20 -2.18 17.88
N ARG A 91 -6.10 -1.63 18.41
CA ARG A 91 -5.66 -1.92 19.76
C ARG A 91 -6.70 -1.24 20.62
N LEU A 92 -7.72 -2.00 20.99
CA LEU A 92 -8.51 -1.77 22.21
C LEU A 92 -8.65 -0.27 22.55
N ALA A 93 -9.27 0.52 21.66
CA ALA A 93 -9.65 1.90 21.95
C ALA A 93 -10.91 1.94 22.84
N ARG A 94 -10.96 1.06 23.85
CA ARG A 94 -11.96 1.04 24.94
C ARG A 94 -11.27 0.70 26.26
N GLY A 95 -10.34 1.55 26.66
CA GLY A 95 -9.99 1.73 28.06
C GLY A 95 -10.63 3.02 28.57
N ARG A 96 -11.49 2.89 29.59
CA ARG A 96 -12.07 3.94 30.48
C ARG A 96 -13.31 4.71 30.01
N ARG A 97 -14.47 4.08 30.23
CA ARG A 97 -15.56 4.64 31.06
C ARG A 97 -16.26 3.49 31.80
N LEU A 98 -15.63 2.99 32.86
CA LEU A 98 -16.39 2.38 33.95
C LEU A 98 -16.89 3.56 34.78
N ALA A 99 -18.16 3.92 34.57
CA ALA A 99 -18.90 4.73 35.50
C ALA A 99 -19.04 3.92 36.79
N VAL A 100 -18.24 4.26 37.80
CA VAL A 100 -18.62 4.00 39.20
C VAL A 100 -19.60 5.12 39.55
N SER A 101 -20.88 4.79 39.52
CA SER A 101 -21.88 5.58 40.23
C SER A 101 -21.80 5.21 41.71
N ALA A 102 -21.73 6.25 42.52
CA ALA A 102 -21.77 6.22 43.98
C ALA A 102 -23.12 5.71 44.51
#